data_AF-A0A2M9J536-F1
#
_entry.id   AF-A0A2M9J536-F1
#
_cell.length_a   1.000
_cell.length_b   1.000
_cell.length_c   1.000
_cell.angle_alpha   90.00
_cell.angle_beta   90.00
_cell.angle_gamma   90.00
#
_symmetry.space_group_name_H-M   'P 1'
#
loop_
_entity.id
_entity.type
_entity.pdbx_description
1 polymer ?
#
loop_
_entity_poly.entity_id
_entity_poly.type
_entity_poly.pdbx_seq_one_letter_code
_entity_poly.pdbx_strand_id
1 'polypeptide(L)'
;MRRGYFSGGEPLVSPLAREVLANLPEIGADGSYTLITNGTRVRQNQEWLAQTRLGKVKVSLHYFSDASLLDIAGVRTGIAPILDGIEAARETFERVELNCLLLRQNQHEVRAILDHALARGLPVQFIELVPTDFNDYDADNAVPAEQIVQHLRTLTADEHVEVPGVGQGRRVFRVDGVGIDVIERGLGRHHVGQCGTCPVRANCVEGFWALRADHAAGVQPCLLRGDLRLDVKDALSDPDQRAEAVARHVTAFTEGTL
;
A
#
# COMPACT_ATOMS: atom_id res chain seq x y z
N MET A 1 13.97 11.16 -4.43
CA MET A 1 13.17 10.03 -4.97
C MET A 1 11.69 10.42 -4.95
N ARG A 2 11.02 10.53 -6.12
CA ARG A 2 9.57 10.82 -6.20
C ARG A 2 8.81 9.50 -6.33
N ARG A 3 7.77 9.27 -5.53
CA ARG A 3 6.99 8.02 -5.57
C ARG A 3 5.51 8.36 -5.65
N GLY A 4 4.80 7.77 -6.61
CA GLY A 4 3.35 7.89 -6.72
C GLY A 4 2.69 6.54 -6.51
N TYR A 5 1.64 6.50 -5.70
CA TYR A 5 0.87 5.29 -5.42
C TYR A 5 -0.57 5.52 -5.85
N PHE A 6 -1.10 4.62 -6.68
CA PHE A 6 -2.50 4.60 -7.09
C PHE A 6 -3.20 3.49 -6.34
N SER A 7 -4.13 3.88 -5.48
CA SER A 7 -4.88 3.00 -4.57
C SER A 7 -6.27 3.60 -4.32
N GLY A 8 -6.96 3.16 -3.27
CA GLY A 8 -8.32 3.57 -2.92
C GLY A 8 -9.14 2.34 -2.53
N GLY A 9 -10.35 2.22 -3.08
CA GLY A 9 -11.01 0.92 -3.18
C GLY A 9 -10.26 0.03 -4.16
N GLU A 10 -10.93 -0.46 -5.20
CA GLU A 10 -10.23 -1.07 -6.34
C GLU A 10 -10.00 -0.01 -7.44
N PRO A 11 -8.76 0.44 -7.71
CA PRO A 11 -8.52 1.52 -8.66
C PRO A 11 -9.02 1.19 -10.06
N LEU A 12 -8.94 -0.06 -10.50
CA LEU A 12 -9.41 -0.49 -11.82
C LEU A 12 -10.95 -0.59 -11.92
N VAL A 13 -11.68 -0.31 -10.84
CA VAL A 13 -13.13 -0.06 -10.87
C VAL A 13 -13.45 1.37 -11.30
N SER A 14 -12.55 2.31 -11.05
CA SER A 14 -12.78 3.71 -11.35
C SER A 14 -12.90 3.95 -12.87
N PRO A 15 -13.92 4.69 -13.32
CA PRO A 15 -14.04 5.07 -14.74
C PRO A 15 -12.88 5.97 -15.20
N LEU A 16 -12.21 6.64 -14.26
CA LEU A 16 -11.07 7.53 -14.53
C LEU A 16 -9.72 6.80 -14.55
N ALA A 17 -9.68 5.51 -14.21
CA ALA A 17 -8.42 4.77 -14.05
C ALA A 17 -7.55 4.83 -15.30
N ARG A 18 -8.14 4.55 -16.47
CA ARG A 18 -7.41 4.56 -17.74
C ARG A 18 -6.90 5.96 -18.09
N GLU A 19 -7.75 6.97 -17.95
CA GLU A 19 -7.37 8.36 -18.24
C GLU A 19 -6.22 8.82 -17.36
N VAL A 20 -6.27 8.55 -16.05
CA VAL A 20 -5.23 8.96 -15.10
C VAL A 20 -3.92 8.20 -15.33
N LEU A 21 -3.99 6.88 -15.45
CA LEU A 21 -2.79 6.02 -15.51
C LEU A 21 -2.09 6.07 -16.88
N ALA A 22 -2.82 6.33 -17.97
CA ALA A 22 -2.22 6.52 -19.30
C ALA A 22 -1.52 7.88 -19.42
N ASN A 23 -1.96 8.90 -18.68
CA ASN A 23 -1.43 10.26 -18.73
C ASN A 23 -0.48 10.59 -17.58
N LEU A 24 0.12 9.59 -16.94
CA LEU A 24 1.11 9.82 -15.89
C LEU A 24 2.29 10.63 -16.44
N PRO A 25 2.72 11.71 -15.77
CA PRO A 25 3.85 12.49 -16.22
C PRO A 25 5.14 11.68 -16.13
N GLU A 26 6.17 12.11 -16.86
CA GLU A 26 7.49 11.53 -16.71
C GLU A 26 8.00 11.76 -15.28
N ILE A 27 8.57 10.71 -14.69
CA ILE A 27 9.21 10.77 -13.39
C ILE A 27 10.70 10.51 -13.61
N GLY A 28 11.57 11.28 -12.96
CA GLY A 28 13.01 11.14 -13.13
C GLY A 28 13.50 9.72 -12.78
N ALA A 29 14.74 9.38 -13.16
CA ALA A 29 15.30 8.03 -13.05
C ALA A 29 15.12 7.36 -11.67
N ASP A 30 15.16 8.15 -10.59
CA ASP A 30 14.92 7.68 -9.22
C ASP A 30 13.44 7.78 -8.82
N GLY A 31 12.53 7.58 -9.75
CA GLY A 31 11.10 7.76 -9.57
C GLY A 31 10.31 6.52 -9.97
N SER A 32 9.19 6.27 -9.29
CA SER A 32 8.33 5.15 -9.64
C SER A 32 6.86 5.43 -9.37
N TYR A 33 6.01 4.96 -10.27
CA TYR A 33 4.57 4.82 -10.04
C TYR A 33 4.22 3.37 -9.69
N THR A 34 3.45 3.19 -8.63
CA THR A 34 2.97 1.88 -8.17
C THR A 34 1.45 1.86 -8.20
N LEU A 35 0.87 0.86 -8.86
CA LEU A 35 -0.55 0.54 -8.74
C LEU A 35 -0.75 -0.49 -7.63
N ILE A 36 -1.67 -0.24 -6.71
CA ILE A 36 -2.09 -1.18 -5.66
C ILE A 36 -3.51 -1.65 -6.02
N THR A 37 -3.71 -2.94 -6.24
CA THR A 37 -4.97 -3.52 -6.73
C THR A 37 -5.24 -4.86 -6.06
N ASN A 38 -6.48 -5.32 -6.04
CA ASN A 38 -6.84 -6.69 -5.66
C ASN A 38 -6.60 -7.71 -6.79
N GLY A 39 -6.15 -7.27 -7.97
CA GLY A 39 -5.76 -8.14 -9.09
C GLY A 39 -6.92 -8.55 -10.01
N THR A 40 -8.17 -8.56 -9.53
CA THR A 40 -9.33 -9.13 -10.25
C THR A 40 -9.61 -8.54 -11.63
N ARG A 41 -9.15 -7.31 -11.88
CA ARG A 41 -9.37 -6.58 -13.14
C ARG A 41 -8.10 -6.42 -13.99
N VAL A 42 -6.96 -6.93 -13.55
CA VAL A 42 -5.69 -6.73 -14.26
C VAL A 42 -5.75 -7.39 -15.65
N ARG A 43 -6.19 -8.65 -15.75
CA ARG A 43 -6.32 -9.36 -17.04
C ARG A 43 -7.17 -8.59 -18.05
N GLN A 44 -8.35 -8.12 -17.64
CA GLN A 44 -9.26 -7.38 -18.51
C GLN A 44 -8.66 -6.05 -19.01
N ASN A 45 -7.78 -5.43 -18.20
CA ASN A 45 -7.20 -4.12 -18.46
C ASN A 45 -5.74 -4.20 -18.96
N GLN A 46 -5.24 -5.42 -19.19
CA GLN A 46 -3.82 -5.70 -19.40
C GLN A 46 -3.23 -4.89 -20.56
N GLU A 47 -3.92 -4.85 -21.70
CA GLU A 47 -3.43 -4.22 -22.93
C GLU A 47 -3.13 -2.74 -22.74
N TRP A 48 -4.05 -1.98 -22.13
CA TRP A 48 -3.81 -0.54 -21.91
C TRP A 48 -2.91 -0.30 -20.70
N LEU A 49 -2.91 -1.19 -19.70
CA LEU A 49 -2.00 -1.12 -18.56
C LEU A 49 -0.53 -1.25 -19.00
N ALA A 50 -0.24 -2.11 -19.98
CA ALA A 50 1.09 -2.28 -20.58
C ALA A 50 1.62 -1.00 -21.26
N GLN A 51 0.75 -0.06 -21.59
CA GLN A 51 1.09 1.22 -22.23
C GLN A 51 1.30 2.36 -21.22
N THR A 52 1.13 2.10 -19.92
CA THR A 52 1.28 3.10 -18.87
C THR A 52 2.73 3.25 -18.41
N ARG A 53 3.03 4.32 -17.67
CA ARG A 53 4.33 4.54 -17.00
C ARG A 53 4.43 3.87 -15.62
N LEU A 54 3.58 2.89 -15.34
CA LEU A 54 3.62 2.14 -14.08
C LEU A 54 4.87 1.26 -14.07
N GLY A 55 5.78 1.50 -13.12
CA GLY A 55 6.97 0.67 -12.93
C GLY A 55 6.74 -0.54 -12.02
N LYS A 56 5.63 -0.56 -11.29
CA LYS A 56 5.35 -1.58 -10.28
C LYS A 56 3.86 -1.80 -10.06
N VAL A 57 3.49 -3.05 -9.79
CA VAL A 57 2.18 -3.42 -9.24
C VAL A 57 2.34 -4.13 -7.90
N LYS A 58 1.47 -3.78 -6.95
CA LYS A 58 1.25 -4.53 -5.72
C LYS A 58 -0.15 -5.13 -5.75
N VAL A 59 -0.23 -6.46 -5.66
CA VAL A 59 -1.50 -7.18 -5.59
C VAL A 59 -1.82 -7.54 -4.13
N SER A 60 -2.92 -6.98 -3.62
CA SER A 60 -3.44 -7.29 -2.29
C SER A 60 -4.03 -8.69 -2.27
N LEU A 61 -3.30 -9.64 -1.69
CA LEU A 61 -3.70 -11.04 -1.55
C LEU A 61 -3.90 -11.36 -0.07
N HIS A 62 -5.12 -11.13 0.42
CA HIS A 62 -5.49 -11.36 1.82
C HIS A 62 -6.09 -12.73 2.06
N TYR A 63 -6.66 -13.36 1.03
CA TYR A 63 -7.37 -14.62 1.10
C TYR A 63 -6.97 -15.50 -0.10
N PHE A 64 -6.95 -16.81 0.10
CA PHE A 64 -6.43 -17.80 -0.84
C PHE A 64 -7.40 -18.96 -1.11
N SER A 65 -8.66 -18.82 -0.70
CA SER A 65 -9.75 -19.74 -1.04
C SER A 65 -11.06 -19.02 -1.34
N ASP A 66 -11.91 -19.67 -2.14
CA ASP A 66 -13.25 -19.17 -2.47
C ASP A 66 -14.11 -18.96 -1.22
N ALA A 67 -14.01 -19.88 -0.25
CA ALA A 67 -14.73 -19.80 1.02
C ALA A 67 -14.33 -18.55 1.81
N SER A 68 -13.03 -18.30 2.00
CA SER A 68 -12.55 -17.12 2.73
C SER A 68 -12.91 -15.81 2.00
N LEU A 69 -12.86 -15.77 0.67
CA LEU A 69 -13.29 -14.60 -0.11
C LEU A 69 -14.78 -14.30 0.07
N LEU A 70 -15.63 -15.32 0.10
CA LEU A 70 -17.05 -15.16 0.31
C LEU A 70 -17.38 -14.78 1.76
N ASP A 71 -16.89 -15.57 2.72
CA ASP A 71 -17.28 -15.47 4.12
C ASP A 71 -16.70 -14.23 4.81
N ILE A 72 -15.53 -13.76 4.36
CA ILE A 72 -14.81 -12.67 5.02
C ILE A 72 -14.86 -11.39 4.19
N ALA A 73 -14.49 -11.45 2.91
CA ALA A 73 -14.45 -10.26 2.06
C ALA A 73 -15.83 -9.92 1.45
N GLY A 74 -16.83 -10.81 1.58
CA GLY A 74 -18.13 -10.66 0.92
C GLY A 74 -18.04 -10.71 -0.60
N VAL A 75 -16.92 -11.20 -1.15
CA VAL A 75 -16.65 -11.23 -2.58
C VAL A 75 -17.10 -12.57 -3.13
N ARG A 76 -18.08 -12.55 -4.04
CA ARG A 76 -18.60 -13.76 -4.71
C ARG A 76 -17.69 -14.26 -5.82
N THR A 77 -16.76 -13.42 -6.25
CA THR A 77 -15.71 -13.81 -7.18
C THR A 77 -14.76 -14.74 -6.44
N GLY A 78 -14.59 -15.97 -6.93
CA GLY A 78 -13.63 -16.91 -6.36
C GLY A 78 -12.18 -16.42 -6.46
N ILE A 79 -11.22 -17.24 -6.02
CA ILE A 79 -9.79 -16.91 -6.02
C ILE A 79 -9.22 -16.87 -7.43
N ALA A 80 -9.81 -17.61 -8.37
CA ALA A 80 -9.28 -17.79 -9.73
C ALA A 80 -9.01 -16.46 -10.47
N PRO A 81 -9.91 -15.45 -10.48
CA PRO A 81 -9.63 -14.16 -11.11
C PRO A 81 -8.51 -13.34 -10.44
N ILE A 82 -8.27 -13.53 -9.14
CA ILE A 82 -7.13 -12.90 -8.45
C ILE A 82 -5.83 -13.55 -8.93
N LEU A 83 -5.79 -14.88 -9.00
CA LEU A 83 -4.61 -15.60 -9.49
C LEU A 83 -4.31 -15.30 -10.96
N ASP A 84 -5.33 -15.28 -11.82
CA ASP A 84 -5.18 -14.87 -13.22
C ASP A 84 -4.72 -13.41 -13.32
N GLY A 85 -5.22 -12.53 -12.45
CA GLY A 85 -4.76 -11.15 -12.32
C GLY A 85 -3.27 -11.04 -11.94
N ILE A 86 -2.78 -11.89 -11.05
CA ILE A 86 -1.36 -11.97 -10.68
C ILE A 86 -0.52 -12.40 -11.88
N GLU A 87 -0.94 -13.43 -12.62
CA GLU A 87 -0.20 -13.86 -13.82
C GLU A 87 -0.23 -12.77 -14.91
N ALA A 88 -1.37 -12.14 -15.14
CA ALA A 88 -1.49 -10.99 -16.05
C ALA A 88 -0.55 -9.84 -15.64
N ALA A 89 -0.43 -9.57 -14.34
CA ALA A 89 0.50 -8.55 -13.85
C ALA A 89 1.95 -8.93 -14.16
N ARG A 90 2.33 -10.20 -13.98
CA ARG A 90 3.70 -10.68 -14.26
C ARG A 90 4.06 -10.61 -15.74
N GLU A 91 3.07 -10.81 -16.62
CA GLU A 91 3.24 -10.66 -18.06
C GLU A 91 3.36 -9.18 -18.50
N THR A 92 2.95 -8.24 -17.64
CA THR A 92 2.76 -6.82 -18.03
C THR A 92 3.76 -5.88 -17.37
N PHE A 93 4.08 -6.09 -16.10
CA PHE A 93 4.89 -5.19 -15.30
C PHE A 93 6.23 -5.82 -14.96
N GLU A 94 7.28 -5.01 -14.98
CA GLU A 94 8.63 -5.45 -14.61
C GLU A 94 8.70 -5.92 -13.15
N ARG A 95 7.94 -5.27 -12.26
CA ARG A 95 7.94 -5.59 -10.83
C ARG A 95 6.53 -5.82 -10.31
N VAL A 96 6.28 -7.06 -9.90
CA VAL A 96 5.05 -7.49 -9.23
C VAL A 96 5.39 -7.93 -7.82
N GLU A 97 4.66 -7.41 -6.84
CA GLU A 97 4.75 -7.85 -5.45
C GLU A 97 3.36 -8.16 -4.90
N LEU A 98 3.31 -9.03 -3.91
CA LEU A 98 2.10 -9.29 -3.14
C LEU A 98 2.14 -8.49 -1.84
N ASN A 99 0.97 -8.12 -1.32
CA ASN A 99 0.84 -7.65 0.05
C ASN A 99 -0.30 -8.36 0.75
N CYS A 100 -0.09 -8.72 2.01
CA CYS A 100 -1.05 -9.40 2.85
C CYS A 100 -1.08 -8.76 4.24
N LEU A 101 -2.21 -8.17 4.59
CA LEU A 101 -2.52 -7.73 5.94
C LEU A 101 -2.80 -8.95 6.81
N LEU A 102 -2.15 -9.03 7.97
CA LEU A 102 -2.26 -10.13 8.92
C LEU A 102 -3.47 -9.91 9.83
N LEU A 103 -4.51 -10.72 9.62
CA LEU A 103 -5.76 -10.64 10.35
C LEU A 103 -6.14 -12.01 10.93
N ARG A 104 -6.90 -12.02 12.02
CA ARG A 104 -7.36 -13.23 12.71
C ARG A 104 -8.14 -14.14 11.77
N GLN A 105 -8.91 -13.51 10.89
CA GLN A 105 -9.74 -14.15 9.89
C GLN A 105 -8.97 -14.75 8.71
N ASN A 106 -7.71 -14.35 8.43
CA ASN A 106 -6.93 -14.94 7.34
C ASN A 106 -5.65 -15.67 7.80
N GLN A 107 -5.38 -15.71 9.10
CA GLN A 107 -4.16 -16.31 9.66
C GLN A 107 -3.93 -17.76 9.19
N HIS A 108 -5.00 -18.51 8.93
CA HIS A 108 -4.95 -19.90 8.46
C HIS A 108 -4.46 -20.03 7.02
N GLU A 109 -4.50 -18.96 6.23
CA GLU A 109 -4.10 -18.95 4.81
C GLU A 109 -2.74 -18.28 4.57
N VAL A 110 -2.19 -17.57 5.57
CA VAL A 110 -0.91 -16.84 5.45
C VAL A 110 0.23 -17.72 4.92
N ARG A 111 0.31 -18.98 5.38
CA ARG A 111 1.31 -19.94 4.89
C ARG A 111 1.08 -20.33 3.44
N ALA A 112 -0.17 -20.58 3.04
CA ALA A 112 -0.49 -20.90 1.64
C ALA A 112 -0.18 -19.72 0.70
N ILE A 113 -0.40 -18.49 1.18
CA ILE A 113 -0.02 -17.26 0.46
C ILE A 113 1.50 -17.17 0.31
N LEU A 114 2.26 -17.44 1.38
CA LEU A 114 3.73 -17.51 1.33
C LEU A 114 4.20 -18.56 0.33
N ASP A 115 3.70 -19.79 0.41
CA ASP A 115 4.07 -20.90 -0.48
C ASP A 115 3.78 -20.56 -1.94
N HIS A 116 2.62 -19.95 -2.21
CA HIS A 116 2.25 -19.47 -3.53
C HIS A 116 3.23 -18.43 -4.07
N ALA A 117 3.63 -17.48 -3.22
CA ALA A 117 4.57 -16.41 -3.57
C ALA A 117 5.96 -16.98 -3.88
N LEU A 118 6.49 -17.84 -3.01
CA LEU A 118 7.78 -18.51 -3.19
C LEU A 118 7.82 -19.35 -4.46
N ALA A 119 6.79 -20.16 -4.71
CA ALA A 119 6.68 -21.00 -5.91
C ALA A 119 6.71 -20.20 -7.23
N ARG A 120 6.42 -18.89 -7.19
CA ARG A 120 6.39 -18.00 -8.36
C ARG A 120 7.52 -16.97 -8.38
N GLY A 121 8.39 -16.97 -7.37
CA GLY A 121 9.41 -15.94 -7.21
C GLY A 121 8.86 -14.54 -6.95
N LEU A 122 7.66 -14.45 -6.36
CA LEU A 122 6.98 -13.18 -6.08
C LEU A 122 7.37 -12.66 -4.69
N PRO A 123 7.96 -11.46 -4.57
CA PRO A 123 8.14 -10.85 -3.27
C PRO A 123 6.79 -10.60 -2.60
N VAL A 124 6.72 -10.82 -1.29
CA VAL A 124 5.49 -10.57 -0.51
C VAL A 124 5.78 -9.71 0.71
N GLN A 125 4.87 -8.78 0.97
CA GLN A 125 4.89 -7.92 2.14
C GLN A 125 3.75 -8.32 3.09
N PHE A 126 4.09 -8.96 4.20
CA PHE A 126 3.19 -9.20 5.31
C PHE A 126 3.14 -7.97 6.21
N ILE A 127 1.92 -7.55 6.56
CA ILE A 127 1.70 -6.29 7.28
C ILE A 127 0.96 -6.60 8.57
N GLU A 128 1.60 -6.37 9.71
CA GLU A 128 0.90 -6.32 10.99
C GLU A 128 0.02 -5.06 11.02
N LEU A 129 -1.28 -5.25 11.24
CA LEU A 129 -2.22 -4.14 11.35
C LEU A 129 -1.86 -3.29 12.58
N VAL A 130 -1.58 -2.00 12.36
CA VAL A 130 -1.48 -1.02 13.44
C VAL A 130 -2.84 -0.34 13.59
N PRO A 131 -3.52 -0.47 14.74
CA PRO A 131 -4.78 0.20 15.00
C PRO A 131 -4.63 1.73 14.95
N THR A 132 -5.63 2.38 14.40
CA THR A 132 -5.83 3.81 14.22
C THR A 132 -7.33 4.07 14.29
N ASP A 133 -7.74 5.32 14.53
CA ASP A 133 -9.17 5.69 14.53
C ASP A 133 -9.90 5.35 13.22
N PHE A 134 -9.17 5.13 12.12
CA PHE A 134 -9.71 4.80 10.79
C PHE A 134 -9.91 3.31 10.53
N ASN A 135 -9.32 2.44 11.35
CA ASN A 135 -9.39 0.97 11.20
C ASN A 135 -9.68 0.28 12.54
N ASP A 136 -10.25 1.01 13.50
CA ASP A 136 -10.52 0.52 14.85
C ASP A 136 -11.50 -0.66 14.87
N TYR A 137 -12.39 -0.75 13.85
CA TYR A 137 -13.27 -1.90 13.64
C TYR A 137 -12.52 -3.21 13.35
N ASP A 138 -11.29 -3.13 12.84
CA ASP A 138 -10.41 -4.28 12.56
C ASP A 138 -9.33 -4.47 13.62
N ALA A 139 -9.25 -3.61 14.63
CA ALA A 139 -8.22 -3.69 15.67
C ALA A 139 -8.29 -5.04 16.42
N ASP A 140 -9.49 -5.53 16.72
CA ASP A 140 -9.71 -6.84 17.35
C ASP A 140 -9.32 -8.03 16.46
N ASN A 141 -9.25 -7.78 15.14
CA ASN A 141 -8.82 -8.74 14.14
C ASN A 141 -7.31 -8.69 13.89
N ALA A 142 -6.55 -7.74 14.44
CA ALA A 142 -5.10 -7.68 14.22
C ALA A 142 -4.38 -8.93 14.77
N VAL A 143 -3.49 -9.52 13.97
CA VAL A 143 -2.63 -10.64 14.38
C VAL A 143 -1.17 -10.18 14.39
N PRO A 144 -0.43 -10.41 15.49
CA PRO A 144 0.99 -10.11 15.55
C PRO A 144 1.79 -10.83 14.46
N ALA A 145 2.80 -10.16 13.90
CA ALA A 145 3.68 -10.74 12.89
C ALA A 145 4.59 -11.87 13.42
N GLU A 146 4.66 -12.06 14.75
CA GLU A 146 5.53 -13.05 15.40
C GLU A 146 5.42 -14.46 14.79
N GLN A 147 4.20 -14.92 14.47
CA GLN A 147 4.00 -16.27 13.92
C GLN A 147 4.64 -16.44 12.54
N ILE A 148 4.50 -15.45 11.65
CA ILE A 148 5.09 -15.53 10.31
C ILE A 148 6.61 -15.32 10.37
N VAL A 149 7.10 -14.46 11.28
CA VAL A 149 8.53 -14.26 11.55
C VAL A 149 9.18 -15.56 12.03
N GLN A 150 8.59 -16.23 13.02
CA GLN A 150 9.09 -17.51 13.52
C GLN A 150 9.12 -18.57 12.43
N HIS A 151 8.09 -18.61 11.57
CA HIS A 151 8.08 -19.53 10.44
C HIS A 151 9.16 -19.20 9.42
N LEU A 152 9.34 -17.94 9.02
CA LEU A 152 10.39 -17.55 8.05
C LEU A 152 11.79 -17.91 8.55
N ARG A 153 12.06 -17.80 9.85
CA ARG A 153 13.31 -18.26 10.48
C ARG A 153 13.56 -19.77 10.39
N THR A 154 12.51 -20.57 10.14
CA THR A 154 12.68 -22.01 9.82
C THR A 154 13.08 -22.26 8.37
N LEU A 155 12.85 -21.28 7.49
CA LEU A 155 13.11 -21.39 6.05
C LEU A 155 14.46 -20.78 5.64
N THR A 156 14.90 -19.74 6.36
CA THR A 156 16.15 -19.03 6.03
C THR A 156 16.81 -18.44 7.28
N ALA A 157 18.12 -18.23 7.19
CA ALA A 157 18.90 -17.44 8.13
C ALA A 157 19.27 -16.04 7.58
N ASP A 158 18.94 -15.76 6.31
CA ASP A 158 19.12 -14.45 5.69
C ASP A 158 17.99 -13.52 6.12
N GLU A 159 18.24 -12.80 7.22
CA GLU A 159 17.33 -11.89 7.89
C GLU A 159 18.07 -10.61 8.28
N HIS A 160 17.50 -9.45 7.94
CA HIS A 160 17.93 -8.17 8.48
C HIS A 160 16.75 -7.26 8.80
N VAL A 161 16.98 -6.29 9.67
CA VAL A 161 15.99 -5.26 9.98
C VAL A 161 16.33 -4.01 9.18
N GLU A 162 15.37 -3.54 8.40
CA GLU A 162 15.44 -2.23 7.77
C GLU A 162 14.60 -1.25 8.58
N VAL A 163 15.29 -0.33 9.22
CA VAL A 163 14.69 0.89 9.75
C VAL A 163 14.87 1.96 8.68
N PRO A 164 13.82 2.28 7.90
CA PRO A 164 13.92 3.44 7.03
C PRO A 164 14.05 4.68 7.91
N GLY A 165 14.80 5.68 7.47
CA GLY A 165 14.85 6.97 8.17
C GLY A 165 13.46 7.57 8.39
N VAL A 166 12.47 7.16 7.58
CA VAL A 166 11.06 7.57 7.64
C VAL A 166 10.12 6.38 7.40
N GLY A 167 9.10 6.23 8.23
CA GLY A 167 8.07 5.18 8.09
C GLY A 167 8.27 4.01 9.05
N GLN A 168 7.57 2.90 8.78
CA GLN A 168 7.59 1.70 9.64
C GLN A 168 8.79 0.84 9.33
N GLY A 169 9.51 0.45 10.39
CA GLY A 169 10.55 -0.57 10.31
C GLY A 169 9.99 -1.88 9.80
N ARG A 170 10.77 -2.58 9.00
CA ARG A 170 10.43 -3.90 8.48
C ARG A 170 11.57 -4.87 8.70
N ARG A 171 11.21 -6.12 8.92
CA ARG A 171 12.14 -7.24 8.85
C ARG A 171 12.11 -7.78 7.43
N VAL A 172 13.28 -7.94 6.84
CA VAL A 172 13.43 -8.45 5.48
C VAL A 172 14.06 -9.82 5.58
N PHE A 173 13.44 -10.80 4.94
CA PHE A 173 13.97 -12.14 4.76
C PHE A 173 14.25 -12.40 3.28
N ARG A 174 15.23 -13.25 3.00
CA ARG A 174 15.46 -13.83 1.67
C ARG A 174 15.28 -15.33 1.74
N VAL A 175 14.28 -15.85 1.04
CA VAL A 175 14.02 -17.29 0.92
C VAL A 175 14.15 -17.65 -0.56
N ASP A 176 15.11 -18.50 -0.91
CA ASP A 176 15.41 -18.89 -2.31
C ASP A 176 15.55 -17.71 -3.28
N GLY A 177 16.14 -16.61 -2.80
CA GLY A 177 16.32 -15.35 -3.55
C GLY A 177 15.09 -14.43 -3.58
N VAL A 178 13.93 -14.88 -3.10
CA VAL A 178 12.68 -14.12 -2.99
C VAL A 178 12.68 -13.27 -1.73
N GLY A 179 12.35 -11.98 -1.86
CA GLY A 179 12.27 -11.06 -0.74
C GLY A 179 10.93 -11.14 -0.01
N ILE A 180 10.97 -11.37 1.30
CA ILE A 180 9.79 -11.38 2.17
C ILE A 180 9.93 -10.23 3.18
N ASP A 181 9.07 -9.22 3.03
CA ASP A 181 9.01 -8.09 3.94
C ASP A 181 7.97 -8.37 5.01
N VAL A 182 8.33 -8.21 6.29
CA VAL A 182 7.40 -8.24 7.41
C VAL A 182 7.41 -6.88 8.08
N ILE A 183 6.32 -6.13 7.91
CA ILE A 183 6.09 -4.86 8.59
C ILE A 183 5.55 -5.18 9.98
N GLU A 184 6.41 -5.11 10.99
CA GLU A 184 6.09 -5.43 12.39
C GLU A 184 5.86 -4.15 13.18
N ARG A 185 4.79 -4.10 13.99
CA ARG A 185 4.51 -2.94 14.85
C ARG A 185 5.68 -2.67 15.82
N GLY A 186 6.26 -3.74 16.37
CA GLY A 186 7.31 -3.68 17.40
C GLY A 186 8.66 -3.11 16.93
N LEU A 187 8.93 -3.07 15.62
CA LEU A 187 10.17 -2.50 15.07
C LEU A 187 10.20 -0.96 15.10
N GLY A 188 9.09 -0.34 15.51
CA GLY A 188 8.99 1.11 15.62
C GLY A 188 8.86 1.82 14.27
N ARG A 189 8.33 3.04 14.33
CA ARG A 189 8.25 3.96 13.20
C ARG A 189 9.19 5.13 13.46
N HIS A 190 10.12 5.34 12.54
CA HIS A 190 11.12 6.37 12.69
C HIS A 190 10.64 7.64 11.99
N HIS A 191 10.78 8.76 12.69
CA HIS A 191 10.33 10.07 12.24
C HIS A 191 11.51 11.03 12.19
N VAL A 192 11.61 11.77 11.09
CA VAL A 192 12.39 13.00 10.99
C VAL A 192 11.39 14.06 10.53
N GLY A 193 11.02 15.04 11.37
CA GLY A 193 10.08 16.10 10.95
C GLY A 193 9.36 16.83 12.07
N GLN A 194 8.89 18.04 11.74
CA GLN A 194 8.28 19.07 12.60
C GLN A 194 6.91 18.72 13.20
N CYS A 195 6.46 17.46 13.12
CA CYS A 195 5.27 16.97 13.84
C CYS A 195 5.46 16.93 15.37
N GLY A 196 6.46 17.63 15.91
CA GLY A 196 6.89 17.60 17.30
C GLY A 196 5.80 18.01 18.28
N THR A 197 4.96 18.99 17.88
CA THR A 197 3.83 19.55 18.65
C THR A 197 2.48 18.95 18.25
N CYS A 198 2.45 17.95 17.36
CA CYS A 198 1.20 17.39 16.85
C CYS A 198 0.40 16.69 17.98
N PRO A 199 -0.89 16.99 18.17
CA PRO A 199 -1.68 16.43 19.28
C PRO A 199 -1.91 14.91 19.15
N VAL A 200 -1.89 14.37 17.93
CA VAL A 200 -2.06 12.93 17.66
C VAL A 200 -0.74 12.20 17.43
N ARG A 201 0.40 12.82 17.80
CA ARG A 201 1.74 12.25 17.57
C ARG A 201 1.91 10.85 18.16
N ALA A 202 1.33 10.59 19.34
CA ALA A 202 1.40 9.28 20.00
C ALA A 202 0.79 8.15 19.14
N ASN A 203 -0.19 8.49 18.30
CA ASN A 203 -0.84 7.56 17.37
C ASN A 203 -0.24 7.66 15.97
N CYS A 204 0.67 8.61 15.72
CA CYS A 204 1.21 8.89 14.39
C CYS A 204 2.08 7.75 13.88
N VAL A 205 1.65 7.21 12.75
CA VAL A 205 2.28 6.03 12.17
C VAL A 205 3.13 6.34 10.91
N GLU A 206 2.96 7.48 10.26
CA GLU A 206 3.59 7.71 8.94
C GLU A 206 4.52 8.92 8.86
N GLY A 207 4.39 9.89 9.78
CA GLY A 207 5.02 11.20 9.63
C GLY A 207 4.50 11.98 8.40
N PHE A 208 5.17 13.08 8.05
CA PHE A 208 4.84 13.90 6.88
C PHE A 208 5.66 13.50 5.65
N TRP A 209 5.23 12.46 4.93
CA TRP A 209 5.97 11.95 3.76
C TRP A 209 5.11 11.58 2.56
N ALA A 210 3.79 11.42 2.78
CA ALA A 210 2.84 11.09 1.74
C ALA A 210 1.72 12.11 1.75
N LEU A 211 1.68 12.94 0.72
CA LEU A 211 0.49 13.71 0.39
C LEU A 211 -0.53 12.77 -0.23
N ARG A 212 -1.76 12.80 0.27
CA ARG A 212 -2.85 11.97 -0.24
C ARG A 212 -3.83 12.83 -1.00
N ALA A 213 -4.28 12.33 -2.14
CA ALA A 213 -5.40 12.88 -2.87
C ALA A 213 -6.54 11.87 -2.83
N ASP A 214 -7.73 12.30 -2.43
CA ASP A 214 -8.94 11.48 -2.48
C ASP A 214 -9.73 11.72 -3.78
N HIS A 215 -10.75 10.89 -3.98
CA HIS A 215 -11.61 10.91 -5.17
C HIS A 215 -12.53 12.14 -5.25
N ALA A 216 -12.67 12.90 -4.16
CA ALA A 216 -13.53 14.08 -4.05
C ALA A 216 -12.69 15.37 -4.06
N ALA A 217 -11.53 15.35 -4.75
CA ALA A 217 -10.60 16.47 -4.86
C ALA A 217 -10.09 17.01 -3.51
N GLY A 218 -10.01 16.15 -2.51
CA GLY A 218 -9.39 16.46 -1.23
C GLY A 218 -7.92 16.14 -1.23
N VAL A 219 -7.12 17.01 -0.65
CA VAL A 219 -5.68 16.82 -0.42
C VAL A 219 -5.43 16.78 1.08
N GLN A 220 -4.82 15.70 1.56
CA GLN A 220 -4.61 15.45 2.98
C GLN A 220 -3.13 15.16 3.26
N PRO A 221 -2.47 15.94 4.14
CA PRO A 221 -1.06 15.75 4.47
C PRO A 221 -0.79 14.62 5.48
N CYS A 222 -1.81 14.14 6.19
CA CYS A 222 -1.67 13.15 7.27
C CYS A 222 -2.90 12.23 7.33
N LEU A 223 -2.71 10.91 7.33
CA LEU A 223 -3.80 9.93 7.41
C LEU A 223 -4.66 10.09 8.68
N LEU A 224 -4.06 10.53 9.80
CA LEU A 224 -4.73 10.62 11.09
C LEU A 224 -5.46 11.93 11.35
N ARG A 225 -5.18 12.97 10.56
CA ARG A 225 -5.76 14.31 10.73
C ARG A 225 -6.69 14.61 9.56
N GLY A 226 -7.86 13.95 9.56
CA GLY A 226 -8.90 14.17 8.56
C GLY A 226 -9.47 15.59 8.56
N ASP A 227 -9.40 16.26 9.72
CA ASP A 227 -9.72 17.67 9.89
C ASP A 227 -8.82 18.61 9.07
N LEU A 228 -7.64 18.14 8.65
CA LEU A 228 -6.69 18.89 7.82
C LEU A 228 -6.84 18.59 6.32
N ARG A 229 -7.94 17.96 5.89
CA ARG A 229 -8.25 17.78 4.48
C ARG A 229 -8.51 19.13 3.82
N LEU A 230 -7.67 19.52 2.87
CA LEU A 230 -7.86 20.68 2.01
C LEU A 230 -8.73 20.29 0.81
N ASP A 231 -9.84 20.98 0.60
CA ASP A 231 -10.63 20.84 -0.62
C ASP A 231 -10.02 21.73 -1.73
N VAL A 232 -9.66 21.13 -2.86
CA VAL A 232 -9.08 21.87 -4.01
C VAL A 232 -10.00 21.88 -5.23
N LYS A 233 -11.29 21.56 -5.06
CA LYS A 233 -12.26 21.48 -6.15
C LYS A 233 -12.35 22.77 -6.97
N ASP A 234 -12.34 23.92 -6.31
CA ASP A 234 -12.43 25.23 -6.98
C ASP A 234 -11.14 25.62 -7.72
N ALA A 235 -10.01 24.96 -7.40
CA ALA A 235 -8.72 25.15 -8.06
C ALA A 235 -8.44 24.07 -9.12
N LEU A 236 -9.39 23.21 -9.47
CA LEU A 236 -9.15 22.15 -10.46
C LEU A 236 -8.85 22.72 -11.86
N SER A 237 -9.47 23.85 -12.22
CA SER A 237 -9.29 24.50 -13.52
C SER A 237 -7.94 25.20 -13.68
N ASP A 238 -7.25 25.53 -12.58
CA ASP A 238 -6.00 26.27 -12.60
C ASP A 238 -4.89 25.47 -11.87
N PRO A 239 -3.96 24.86 -12.62
CA PRO A 239 -2.86 24.09 -12.05
C PRO A 239 -1.96 24.89 -11.10
N ASP A 240 -1.71 26.16 -11.38
CA ASP A 240 -0.81 27.00 -10.59
C ASP A 240 -1.47 27.39 -9.28
N GLN A 241 -2.74 27.81 -9.34
CA GLN A 241 -3.53 28.09 -8.13
C GLN A 241 -3.64 26.85 -7.23
N ARG A 242 -3.85 25.67 -7.82
CA ARG A 242 -3.90 24.40 -7.07
C ARG A 242 -2.56 24.08 -6.42
N ALA A 243 -1.46 24.21 -7.17
CA ALA A 243 -0.13 23.95 -6.64
C ALA A 243 0.21 24.91 -5.48
N GLU A 244 -0.13 26.19 -5.61
CA GLU A 244 0.07 27.18 -4.55
C GLU A 244 -0.76 26.88 -3.30
N ALA A 245 -2.05 26.56 -3.48
CA ALA A 245 -2.94 26.22 -2.36
C ALA A 245 -2.44 25.00 -1.60
N VAL A 246 -2.04 23.94 -2.31
CA VAL A 246 -1.47 22.72 -1.71
C VAL A 246 -0.15 23.01 -1.02
N ALA A 247 0.75 23.76 -1.65
CA ALA A 247 2.06 24.09 -1.08
C ALA A 247 1.93 24.91 0.21
N ARG A 248 1.05 25.92 0.24
CA ARG A 248 0.76 26.72 1.43
C ARG A 248 0.19 25.88 2.56
N HIS A 249 -0.78 25.01 2.27
CA HIS A 249 -1.40 24.13 3.27
C HIS A 249 -0.40 23.12 3.85
N VAL A 250 0.42 22.52 2.99
CA VAL A 250 1.52 21.63 3.39
C VAL A 250 2.52 22.36 4.27
N THR A 251 2.92 23.59 3.91
CA THR A 251 3.87 24.39 4.69
C THR A 251 3.32 24.70 6.08
N ALA A 252 2.07 25.16 6.17
CA ALA A 252 1.39 25.42 7.43
C ALA A 252 1.28 24.17 8.31
N PHE A 253 1.01 23.00 7.69
CA PHE A 253 1.00 21.73 8.40
C PHE A 253 2.39 21.40 8.98
N THR A 254 3.45 21.56 8.18
CA THR A 254 4.81 21.28 8.64
C THR A 254 5.26 22.23 9.73
N GLU A 255 4.91 23.51 9.66
CA GLU A 255 5.25 24.52 10.67
C GLU A 255 4.42 24.39 11.95
N GLY A 256 3.40 23.53 11.97
CA GLY A 256 2.52 23.33 13.12
C GLY A 256 1.56 24.48 13.38
N THR A 257 1.20 25.23 12.34
CA THR A 257 0.24 26.36 12.41
C THR A 257 -1.19 25.96 12.04
N LEU A 258 -1.44 24.66 11.82
CA LEU A 258 -2.75 24.04 11.55
C LEU A 258 -3.27 23.20 12.71
#